data_AF-A0A6I2RCZ0-F1
#
_entry.id   AF-A0A6I2RCZ0-F1
#
_cell.length_a   1.000
_cell.length_b   1.000
_cell.length_c   1.000
_cell.angle_alpha   90.00
_cell.angle_beta   90.00
_cell.angle_gamma   90.00
#
_symmetry.space_group_name_H-M   'P 1'
#
loop_
_entity.id
_entity.type
_entity.pdbx_description
1 polymer ?
#
loop_
_entity_poly.entity_id
_entity_poly.type
_entity_poly.pdbx_seq_one_letter_code
_entity_poly.pdbx_strand_id
1 'polypeptide(L)'
;MKMFKKFLSILCAACLFLAMAVPAFATTTEPPTVEKYAHMSLEGASPELAEKILDSRWELVYGHQAWTVNGAVSIRHEDGTIEQLPEFSELFPGWDLAEISRHGAQTVAVFPNSLSAPISPRAIGYHGTISLAMPISGKNTKPFYYFNGTGEEIVTWAETIAAPESQKYFNVGYTNEDIPDPKTGLGTDIGWIPDIPVNSKIAFLSTEDGTRYGVRASASAFGVPGSAYVHVETNS
;
A
#
# COMPACT_ATOMS: atom_id res chain seq x y z
N MET A 1 73.77 -26.06 -39.42
CA MET A 1 72.90 -25.00 -39.99
C MET A 1 71.50 -25.54 -40.32
N LYS A 2 70.74 -26.04 -39.32
CA LYS A 2 69.36 -26.57 -39.47
C LYS A 2 68.41 -26.20 -38.32
N MET A 3 68.89 -25.43 -37.34
CA MET A 3 68.18 -25.09 -36.09
C MET A 3 67.74 -23.62 -36.01
N PHE A 4 67.86 -22.84 -37.09
CA PHE A 4 67.49 -21.41 -37.10
C PHE A 4 66.25 -21.08 -37.93
N LYS A 5 65.62 -22.07 -38.58
CA LYS A 5 64.40 -21.88 -39.40
C LYS A 5 63.09 -22.23 -38.70
N LYS A 6 63.15 -22.83 -37.50
CA LYS A 6 61.94 -23.24 -36.75
C LYS A 6 61.46 -22.21 -35.71
N PHE A 7 62.27 -21.19 -35.41
CA PHE A 7 61.90 -20.15 -34.43
C PHE A 7 61.26 -18.90 -35.06
N LEU A 8 61.28 -18.74 -36.38
CA LEU A 8 60.71 -17.56 -37.05
C LEU A 8 59.26 -17.77 -37.54
N SER A 9 58.73 -18.99 -37.46
CA SER A 9 57.38 -19.32 -37.94
C SER A 9 56.30 -19.30 -36.84
N ILE A 10 56.66 -19.04 -35.59
CA ILE A 10 55.71 -19.02 -34.45
C ILE A 10 55.45 -17.57 -33.97
N LEU A 11 56.05 -16.56 -34.60
CA LEU A 11 55.92 -15.16 -34.19
C LEU A 11 54.90 -14.33 -35.00
N CYS A 12 54.31 -14.87 -36.08
CA CYS A 12 53.35 -14.12 -36.94
C CYS A 12 51.88 -14.55 -36.78
N ALA A 13 51.55 -15.46 -35.88
CA ALA A 13 50.17 -15.96 -35.68
C ALA A 13 49.52 -15.47 -34.37
N ALA A 14 50.04 -14.41 -33.75
CA ALA A 14 49.52 -13.87 -32.49
C ALA A 14 49.00 -12.42 -32.60
N CYS A 15 48.90 -11.84 -33.79
CA CYS A 15 48.58 -10.42 -33.99
C CYS A 15 47.21 -10.12 -34.62
N LEU A 16 46.29 -11.09 -34.70
CA LEU A 16 44.98 -10.89 -35.35
C LEU A 16 43.75 -11.12 -34.46
N PHE A 17 43.91 -11.15 -33.14
CA PHE A 17 42.79 -11.08 -32.20
C PHE A 17 42.95 -9.94 -31.20
N LEU A 18 43.28 -8.72 -31.69
CA LEU A 18 42.75 -7.53 -31.03
C LEU A 18 41.26 -7.44 -31.40
N ALA A 19 40.48 -8.29 -30.74
CA ALA A 19 39.06 -8.02 -30.56
C ALA A 19 38.93 -6.60 -30.02
N MET A 20 38.11 -5.80 -30.68
CA MET A 20 37.72 -4.48 -30.20
C MET A 20 37.22 -4.65 -28.77
N ALA A 21 38.04 -4.26 -27.80
CA ALA A 21 37.59 -4.05 -26.44
C ALA A 21 36.72 -2.80 -26.50
N VAL A 22 35.46 -2.99 -26.88
CA VAL A 22 34.40 -2.05 -26.51
C VAL A 22 34.48 -1.97 -25.00
N PRO A 23 34.72 -0.80 -24.39
CA PRO A 23 34.52 -0.68 -22.97
C PRO A 23 33.04 -0.97 -22.74
N ALA A 24 32.74 -2.18 -22.29
CA ALA A 24 31.50 -2.47 -21.61
C ALA A 24 31.56 -1.64 -20.32
N PHE A 25 31.22 -0.36 -20.43
CA PHE A 25 30.59 0.33 -19.33
C PHE A 25 29.31 -0.45 -19.08
N ALA A 26 29.44 -1.50 -18.27
CA ALA A 26 28.35 -2.00 -17.47
C ALA A 26 27.89 -0.77 -16.69
N THR A 27 26.87 -0.10 -17.22
CA THR A 27 26.09 0.81 -16.41
C THR A 27 25.51 -0.12 -15.36
N THR A 28 26.08 -0.12 -14.16
CA THR A 28 25.39 -0.60 -12.98
C THR A 28 24.21 0.36 -12.79
N THR A 29 23.20 0.21 -13.64
CA THR A 29 21.85 0.61 -13.29
C THR A 29 21.47 -0.32 -12.17
N GLU A 30 21.69 0.12 -10.94
CA GLU A 30 20.92 -0.38 -9.82
C GLU A 30 19.46 -0.46 -10.28
N PRO A 31 18.75 -1.55 -9.97
CA PRO A 31 17.34 -1.63 -10.30
C PRO A 31 16.68 -0.36 -9.74
N PRO A 32 15.97 0.41 -10.58
CA PRO A 32 15.28 1.62 -10.13
C PRO A 32 14.46 1.32 -8.86
N THR A 33 14.60 2.19 -7.85
CA THR A 33 13.87 2.08 -6.59
C THR A 33 12.38 2.31 -6.78
N VAL A 34 11.57 1.96 -5.78
CA VAL A 34 10.12 2.20 -5.74
C VAL A 34 9.80 3.66 -6.08
N GLU A 35 10.51 4.59 -5.48
CA GLU A 35 10.34 6.03 -5.72
C GLU A 35 10.60 6.38 -7.18
N LYS A 36 11.67 5.83 -7.77
CA LYS A 36 12.01 6.11 -9.16
C LYS A 36 10.92 5.62 -10.11
N TYR A 37 10.34 4.44 -9.89
CA TYR A 37 9.23 3.96 -10.71
C TYR A 37 7.95 4.75 -10.47
N ALA A 38 7.60 5.04 -9.22
CA ALA A 38 6.35 5.71 -8.88
C ALA A 38 6.22 7.10 -9.55
N HIS A 39 7.34 7.81 -9.72
CA HIS A 39 7.40 9.11 -10.37
C HIS A 39 7.56 9.07 -11.90
N MET A 40 7.59 7.90 -12.53
CA MET A 40 7.54 7.82 -13.99
C MET A 40 6.12 8.14 -14.51
N SER A 41 6.06 8.56 -15.78
CA SER A 41 4.78 8.81 -16.46
C SER A 41 4.14 7.50 -16.90
N LEU A 42 2.81 7.42 -16.75
CA LEU A 42 2.01 6.36 -17.36
C LEU A 42 1.79 6.59 -18.87
N GLU A 43 1.95 7.82 -19.34
CA GLU A 43 1.74 8.16 -20.75
C GLU A 43 2.81 7.51 -21.63
N GLY A 44 2.38 6.68 -22.58
CA GLY A 44 3.27 5.96 -23.49
C GLY A 44 4.06 4.81 -22.86
N ALA A 45 3.81 4.49 -21.58
CA ALA A 45 4.43 3.34 -20.92
C ALA A 45 3.97 2.02 -21.57
N SER A 46 4.87 1.04 -21.66
CA SER A 46 4.47 -0.33 -22.00
C SER A 46 3.58 -0.90 -20.87
N PRO A 47 2.74 -1.91 -21.14
CA PRO A 47 1.89 -2.51 -20.11
C PRO A 47 2.67 -2.96 -18.86
N GLU A 48 3.82 -3.60 -19.05
CA GLU A 48 4.70 -4.05 -17.95
C GLU A 48 5.31 -2.89 -17.15
N LEU A 49 5.61 -1.77 -17.81
CA LEU A 49 6.12 -0.59 -17.12
C LEU A 49 5.01 0.11 -16.36
N ALA A 50 3.81 0.23 -16.96
CA ALA A 50 2.65 0.80 -16.30
C ALA A 50 2.28 0.04 -15.02
N GLU A 51 2.32 -1.30 -15.04
CA GLU A 51 2.12 -2.15 -13.86
C GLU A 51 3.14 -1.82 -12.77
N LYS A 52 4.44 -1.76 -13.09
CA LYS A 52 5.49 -1.39 -12.12
C LYS A 52 5.33 0.02 -11.55
N ILE A 53 4.91 0.97 -12.38
CA ILE A 53 4.63 2.34 -11.92
C ILE A 53 3.49 2.33 -10.92
N LEU A 54 2.39 1.63 -11.23
CA LEU A 54 1.21 1.57 -10.37
C LEU A 54 1.47 0.77 -9.07
N ASP A 55 2.22 -0.33 -9.13
CA ASP A 55 2.69 -1.05 -7.94
C ASP A 55 3.50 -0.14 -7.03
N SER A 56 4.44 0.62 -7.61
CA SER A 56 5.30 1.51 -6.84
C SER A 56 4.53 2.69 -6.24
N ARG A 57 3.57 3.25 -6.99
CA ARG A 57 2.66 4.27 -6.45
C ARG A 57 1.81 3.70 -5.33
N TRP A 58 1.28 2.49 -5.49
CA TRP A 58 0.52 1.80 -4.46
C TRP A 58 1.35 1.62 -3.18
N GLU A 59 2.61 1.19 -3.29
CA GLU A 59 3.50 1.02 -2.14
C GLU A 59 3.76 2.32 -1.39
N LEU A 60 3.88 3.46 -2.10
CA LEU A 60 4.05 4.75 -1.46
C LEU A 60 2.75 5.26 -0.81
N VAL A 61 1.62 5.08 -1.49
CA VAL A 61 0.30 5.54 -1.01
C VAL A 61 -0.17 4.74 0.20
N TYR A 62 0.01 3.42 0.22
CA TYR A 62 -0.41 2.55 1.33
C TYR A 62 0.78 2.06 2.18
N GLY A 63 1.90 2.76 2.08
CA GLY A 63 3.08 2.56 2.91
C GLY A 63 2.96 3.29 4.24
N HIS A 64 4.05 3.93 4.66
CA HIS A 64 4.21 4.54 5.99
C HIS A 64 3.71 5.98 6.11
N GLN A 65 3.18 6.57 5.03
CA GLN A 65 2.69 7.95 5.04
C GLN A 65 1.17 7.97 5.25
N ALA A 66 0.71 8.55 6.36
CA ALA A 66 -0.70 8.82 6.58
C ALA A 66 -1.21 9.95 5.67
N TRP A 67 -2.46 9.87 5.23
CA TRP A 67 -3.09 10.88 4.38
C TRP A 67 -4.61 10.85 4.50
N THR A 68 -5.23 11.95 4.07
CA THR A 68 -6.69 12.10 4.01
C THR A 68 -7.14 12.70 2.68
N VAL A 69 -8.44 12.61 2.41
CA VAL A 69 -9.13 13.33 1.34
C VAL A 69 -10.19 14.23 2.00
N ASN A 70 -10.11 15.53 1.74
CA ASN A 70 -11.01 16.56 2.27
C ASN A 70 -11.09 16.55 3.81
N GLY A 71 -9.98 16.29 4.50
CA GLY A 71 -9.91 16.27 5.96
C GLY A 71 -10.74 15.18 6.65
N ALA A 72 -11.20 14.15 5.93
CA ALA A 72 -12.08 13.12 6.48
C ALA A 72 -11.45 12.33 7.65
N VAL A 73 -10.13 12.21 7.68
CA VAL A 73 -9.40 11.32 8.60
C VAL A 73 -8.35 12.11 9.37
N SER A 74 -8.25 11.86 10.68
CA SER A 74 -7.26 12.52 11.56
C SER A 74 -6.65 11.56 12.58
N ILE A 75 -5.53 11.98 13.17
CA ILE A 75 -4.90 11.30 14.29
C ILE A 75 -5.16 12.11 15.56
N ARG A 76 -5.57 11.47 16.66
CA ARG A 76 -5.66 12.12 17.98
C ARG A 76 -4.67 11.49 18.95
N HIS A 77 -3.85 12.32 19.56
CA HIS A 77 -2.84 11.91 20.52
C HIS A 77 -3.44 11.77 21.93
N GLU A 78 -2.74 11.07 22.83
CA GLU A 78 -3.19 10.83 24.21
C GLU A 78 -3.39 12.13 25.01
N ASP A 79 -2.66 13.19 24.66
CA ASP A 79 -2.79 14.52 25.28
C ASP A 79 -4.01 15.32 24.76
N GLY A 80 -4.81 14.72 23.87
CA GLY A 80 -6.01 15.30 23.28
C GLY A 80 -5.72 16.15 22.04
N THR A 81 -4.47 16.30 21.62
CA THR A 81 -4.12 17.07 20.43
C THR A 81 -4.56 16.34 19.17
N ILE A 82 -5.18 17.06 18.25
CA ILE A 82 -5.59 16.53 16.95
C ILE A 82 -4.54 16.89 15.91
N GLU A 83 -3.92 15.88 15.32
CA GLU A 83 -3.07 15.98 14.16
C GLU A 83 -3.92 15.83 12.89
N GLN A 84 -3.99 16.93 12.14
CA GLN A 84 -4.59 16.92 10.80
C GLN A 84 -3.64 16.23 9.84
N LEU A 85 -4.14 15.26 9.08
CA LEU A 85 -3.35 14.55 8.09
C LEU A 85 -3.17 15.43 6.84
N PRO A 86 -2.04 15.31 6.13
CA PRO A 86 -1.87 15.97 4.84
C PRO A 86 -2.88 15.43 3.82
N GLU A 87 -3.30 16.30 2.90
CA GLU A 87 -4.18 15.87 1.82
C GLU A 87 -3.42 14.96 0.84
N PHE A 88 -4.09 13.93 0.32
CA PHE A 88 -3.52 13.02 -0.67
C PHE A 88 -2.91 13.80 -1.85
N SER A 89 -3.62 14.83 -2.32
CA SER A 89 -3.20 15.64 -3.47
C SER A 89 -1.98 16.53 -3.19
N GLU A 90 -1.69 16.82 -1.92
CA GLU A 90 -0.50 17.56 -1.51
C GLU A 90 0.74 16.65 -1.48
N LEU A 91 0.57 15.42 -0.99
CA LEU A 91 1.65 14.42 -0.95
C LEU A 91 1.97 13.84 -2.33
N PHE A 92 0.95 13.61 -3.15
CA PHE A 92 1.05 12.93 -4.43
C PHE A 92 0.43 13.77 -5.56
N PRO A 93 1.02 14.93 -5.88
CA PRO A 93 0.43 15.86 -6.84
C PRO A 93 0.32 15.23 -8.23
N GLY A 94 -0.89 15.29 -8.79
CA GLY A 94 -1.20 14.78 -10.13
C GLY A 94 -1.36 13.26 -10.20
N TRP A 95 -1.32 12.53 -9.08
CA TRP A 95 -1.63 11.10 -9.06
C TRP A 95 -3.14 10.88 -8.95
N ASP A 96 -3.64 9.88 -9.67
CA ASP A 96 -5.04 9.46 -9.60
C ASP A 96 -5.19 8.38 -8.52
N LEU A 97 -5.72 8.76 -7.35
CA LEU A 97 -5.99 7.83 -6.26
C LEU A 97 -6.90 6.69 -6.70
N ALA A 98 -7.96 6.97 -7.47
CA ALA A 98 -8.89 5.95 -7.92
C ALA A 98 -8.22 4.94 -8.87
N GLU A 99 -7.29 5.38 -9.72
CA GLU A 99 -6.47 4.48 -10.54
C GLU A 99 -5.56 3.58 -9.69
N ILE A 100 -4.89 4.14 -8.69
CA ILE A 100 -4.00 3.41 -7.78
C ILE A 100 -4.79 2.40 -6.93
N SER A 101 -5.91 2.82 -6.33
CA SER A 101 -6.81 1.95 -5.57
C SER A 101 -7.35 0.81 -6.44
N ARG A 102 -7.71 1.11 -7.69
CA ARG A 102 -8.21 0.12 -8.65
C ARG A 102 -7.14 -0.88 -9.06
N HIS A 103 -5.91 -0.43 -9.26
CA HIS A 103 -4.76 -1.31 -9.47
C HIS A 103 -4.62 -2.27 -8.29
N GLY A 104 -4.66 -1.72 -7.06
CA GLY A 104 -4.71 -2.46 -5.80
C GLY A 104 -5.87 -3.45 -5.68
N ALA A 105 -7.02 -3.15 -6.28
CA ALA A 105 -8.20 -4.02 -6.23
C ALA A 105 -8.07 -5.28 -7.10
N GLN A 106 -7.07 -5.35 -7.98
CA GLN A 106 -6.86 -6.51 -8.83
C GLN A 106 -6.25 -7.65 -8.01
N THR A 107 -7.03 -8.70 -7.77
CA THR A 107 -6.61 -10.09 -7.46
C THR A 107 -5.82 -10.38 -6.17
N VAL A 108 -6.54 -10.60 -5.06
CA VAL A 108 -6.43 -11.88 -4.34
C VAL A 108 -7.83 -12.33 -3.94
N ALA A 109 -8.21 -13.57 -4.28
CA ALA A 109 -9.29 -14.23 -3.56
C ALA A 109 -8.84 -14.30 -2.10
N VAL A 110 -9.49 -13.48 -1.26
CA VAL A 110 -9.35 -13.54 0.20
C VAL A 110 -9.36 -15.01 0.61
N PHE A 111 -8.35 -15.41 1.38
CA PHE A 111 -8.24 -16.74 1.95
C PHE A 111 -9.62 -17.33 2.29
N PRO A 112 -9.95 -18.55 1.84
CA PRO A 112 -11.32 -19.11 1.93
C PRO A 112 -11.85 -19.32 3.36
N ASN A 113 -11.08 -18.97 4.39
CA ASN A 113 -11.43 -19.19 5.79
C ASN A 113 -11.67 -17.90 6.61
N SER A 114 -11.72 -16.73 5.97
CA SER A 114 -12.07 -15.46 6.64
C SER A 114 -13.33 -14.84 6.04
N LEU A 115 -14.35 -15.67 5.80
CA LEU A 115 -15.69 -15.21 5.43
C LEU A 115 -16.48 -14.83 6.69
N SER A 116 -16.05 -13.78 7.40
CA SER A 116 -17.08 -12.92 7.98
C SER A 116 -17.63 -12.14 6.79
N ALA A 117 -18.83 -12.49 6.33
CA ALA A 117 -19.56 -11.58 5.45
C ALA A 117 -19.52 -10.19 6.10
N PRO A 118 -19.24 -9.12 5.35
CA PRO A 118 -19.15 -7.81 5.96
C PRO A 118 -20.42 -7.52 6.75
N ILE A 119 -20.25 -7.23 8.04
CA ILE A 119 -21.37 -6.85 8.88
C ILE A 119 -21.77 -5.47 8.40
N SER A 120 -23.03 -5.33 7.98
CA SER A 120 -23.64 -4.07 7.56
C SER A 120 -24.77 -3.72 8.54
N PRO A 121 -24.48 -3.48 9.82
CA PRO A 121 -25.51 -3.13 10.78
C PRO A 121 -26.01 -1.71 10.50
N ARG A 122 -27.22 -1.41 10.96
CA ARG A 122 -27.79 -0.05 10.91
C ARG A 122 -27.17 0.90 11.93
N ALA A 123 -26.49 0.37 12.94
CA ALA A 123 -25.88 1.13 14.02
C ALA A 123 -24.36 0.99 13.99
N ILE A 124 -23.68 2.08 14.30
CA ILE A 124 -22.22 2.14 14.47
C ILE A 124 -21.86 1.40 15.75
N GLY A 125 -20.85 0.52 15.69
CA GLY A 125 -20.42 -0.31 16.81
C GLY A 125 -20.02 -1.71 16.35
N TYR A 126 -18.79 -1.86 15.89
CA TYR A 126 -18.18 -3.15 15.59
C TYR A 126 -17.19 -3.52 16.69
N HIS A 127 -17.29 -4.76 17.17
CA HIS A 127 -16.35 -5.36 18.12
C HIS A 127 -16.15 -6.81 17.70
N GLY A 128 -14.98 -7.17 17.18
CA GLY A 128 -14.82 -8.51 16.63
C GLY A 128 -13.42 -8.84 16.16
N THR A 129 -13.19 -10.15 15.99
CA THR A 129 -11.94 -10.66 15.45
C THR A 129 -11.97 -10.61 13.92
N ILE A 130 -10.96 -9.95 13.33
CA ILE A 130 -10.70 -9.95 11.90
C ILE A 130 -9.39 -10.67 11.58
N SER A 131 -9.24 -11.15 10.36
CA SER A 131 -7.96 -11.60 9.82
C SER A 131 -7.21 -10.41 9.21
N LEU A 132 -5.97 -10.19 9.63
CA LEU A 132 -5.08 -9.21 9.05
C LEU A 132 -4.27 -9.86 7.93
N ALA A 133 -4.49 -9.37 6.70
CA ALA A 133 -3.63 -9.72 5.58
C ALA A 133 -2.33 -8.92 5.65
N MET A 134 -1.24 -9.50 5.13
CA MET A 134 -0.03 -8.75 4.82
C MET A 134 -0.36 -7.69 3.77
N PRO A 135 0.21 -6.47 3.87
CA PRO A 135 0.18 -5.54 2.75
C PRO A 135 1.03 -6.16 1.64
N ILE A 136 0.39 -6.52 0.54
CA ILE A 136 1.07 -7.03 -0.66
C ILE A 136 1.01 -5.90 -1.67
N SER A 137 2.16 -5.58 -2.26
CA SER A 137 2.25 -4.57 -3.31
C SER A 137 1.18 -4.77 -4.37
N GLY A 138 0.44 -3.71 -4.67
CA GLY A 138 -0.67 -3.74 -5.63
C GLY A 138 -1.87 -4.56 -5.18
N LYS A 139 -2.08 -4.83 -3.88
CA LYS A 139 -3.25 -5.59 -3.37
C LYS A 139 -3.92 -4.93 -2.15
N ASN A 140 -5.18 -4.53 -2.32
CA ASN A 140 -6.04 -4.03 -1.25
C ASN A 140 -6.91 -5.14 -0.64
N THR A 141 -7.15 -5.09 0.66
CA THR A 141 -8.17 -5.90 1.32
C THR A 141 -9.56 -5.29 1.10
N LYS A 142 -10.60 -6.13 1.10
CA LYS A 142 -11.99 -5.63 1.15
C LYS A 142 -12.27 -5.05 2.54
N PRO A 143 -13.16 -4.05 2.66
CA PRO A 143 -13.63 -3.61 3.96
C PRO A 143 -14.22 -4.78 4.77
N PHE A 144 -13.84 -4.87 6.05
CA PHE A 144 -14.36 -5.88 6.98
C PHE A 144 -15.65 -5.42 7.66
N TYR A 145 -15.88 -4.10 7.70
CA TYR A 145 -17.04 -3.47 8.33
C TYR A 145 -17.56 -2.34 7.47
N TYR A 146 -18.89 -2.21 7.39
CA TYR A 146 -19.58 -1.09 6.74
C TYR A 146 -20.62 -0.53 7.68
N PHE A 147 -20.82 0.79 7.63
CA PHE A 147 -21.83 1.47 8.44
C PHE A 147 -22.29 2.75 7.74
N ASN A 148 -23.41 3.31 8.19
CA ASN A 148 -23.86 4.63 7.76
C ASN A 148 -23.38 5.66 8.79
N GLY A 149 -22.79 6.75 8.31
CA GLY A 149 -22.39 7.88 9.13
C GLY A 149 -23.59 8.55 9.79
N THR A 150 -23.34 9.15 10.95
CA THR A 150 -24.34 9.85 11.78
C THR A 150 -24.00 11.33 11.97
N GLY A 151 -22.94 11.83 11.32
CA GLY A 151 -22.37 13.14 11.61
C GLY A 151 -21.35 13.13 12.76
N GLU A 152 -21.15 11.97 13.41
CA GLU A 152 -20.24 11.81 14.55
C GLU A 152 -18.84 11.36 14.11
N GLU A 153 -17.85 11.59 14.97
CA GLU A 153 -16.51 11.02 14.80
C GLU A 153 -16.47 9.56 15.23
N ILE A 154 -15.81 8.74 14.42
CA ILE A 154 -15.64 7.31 14.65
C ILE A 154 -14.18 7.03 14.97
N VAL A 155 -13.94 6.22 15.99
CA VAL A 155 -12.60 5.73 16.33
C VAL A 155 -12.46 4.27 15.92
N THR A 156 -11.34 3.95 15.27
CA THR A 156 -10.94 2.57 14.94
C THR A 156 -9.69 2.21 15.71
N TRP A 157 -9.69 1.07 16.42
CA TRP A 157 -8.52 0.60 17.15
C TRP A 157 -8.52 -0.92 17.30
N ALA A 158 -7.33 -1.50 17.50
CA ALA A 158 -7.18 -2.92 17.80
C ALA A 158 -6.88 -3.13 19.28
N GLU A 159 -7.64 -3.95 19.98
CA GLU A 159 -7.39 -4.32 21.39
C GLU A 159 -6.29 -5.38 21.51
N THR A 160 -6.29 -6.32 20.57
CA THR A 160 -5.27 -7.36 20.50
C THR A 160 -4.86 -7.58 19.06
N ILE A 161 -3.59 -7.93 18.87
CA ILE A 161 -3.04 -8.43 17.61
C ILE A 161 -2.27 -9.70 17.95
N ALA A 162 -2.59 -10.81 17.27
CA ALA A 162 -1.90 -12.08 17.40
C ALA A 162 -0.57 -12.05 16.63
N ALA A 163 0.38 -11.26 17.13
CA ALA A 163 1.73 -11.09 16.58
C ALA A 163 2.78 -10.96 17.71
N PRO A 164 4.07 -11.17 17.43
CA PRO A 164 5.16 -10.83 18.35
C PRO A 164 5.07 -9.37 18.80
N GLU A 165 5.58 -9.06 20.01
CA GLU A 165 5.42 -7.72 20.62
C GLU A 165 5.94 -6.59 19.72
N SER A 166 7.07 -6.80 19.04
CA SER A 166 7.67 -5.82 18.12
C SER A 166 6.85 -5.58 16.85
N GLN A 167 5.75 -6.30 16.64
CA GLN A 167 4.92 -6.30 15.43
C GLN A 167 3.44 -6.03 15.73
N LYS A 168 3.11 -5.55 16.93
CA LYS A 168 1.72 -5.22 17.31
C LYS A 168 1.29 -3.86 16.78
N TYR A 169 1.37 -3.73 15.46
CA TYR A 169 0.93 -2.57 14.71
C TYR A 169 0.04 -3.01 13.54
N PHE A 170 -0.98 -2.22 13.24
CA PHE A 170 -1.89 -2.47 12.14
C PHE A 170 -2.15 -1.17 11.37
N ASN A 171 -2.58 -1.31 10.12
CA ASN A 171 -2.95 -0.19 9.28
C ASN A 171 -4.47 -0.14 9.14
N VAL A 172 -5.01 1.06 8.99
CA VAL A 172 -6.44 1.29 8.74
C VAL A 172 -6.63 2.15 7.51
N GLY A 173 -7.58 1.76 6.67
CA GLY A 173 -8.05 2.56 5.54
C GLY A 173 -9.56 2.74 5.60
N TYR A 174 -10.03 3.87 5.09
CA TYR A 174 -11.45 4.21 5.04
C TYR A 174 -11.92 4.46 3.62
N THR A 175 -13.15 4.06 3.33
CA THR A 175 -13.79 4.27 2.03
C THR A 175 -15.13 4.98 2.17
N ASN A 176 -15.46 5.83 1.20
CA ASN A 176 -16.82 6.30 0.93
C ASN A 176 -17.47 5.38 -0.11
N GLU A 177 -18.53 4.68 0.29
CA GLU A 177 -19.20 3.66 -0.53
C GLU A 177 -20.32 4.23 -1.40
N ASP A 178 -20.76 5.46 -1.16
CA ASP A 178 -21.78 6.13 -2.01
C ASP A 178 -21.18 6.69 -3.30
N ILE A 179 -19.86 6.75 -3.37
CA ILE A 179 -19.10 7.12 -4.56
C ILE A 179 -18.28 5.89 -5.00
N PRO A 180 -18.90 4.83 -5.54
CA PRO A 180 -18.17 3.66 -5.97
C PRO A 180 -17.36 3.94 -7.24
N ASP A 181 -16.17 3.35 -7.33
CA ASP A 181 -15.41 3.32 -8.57
C ASP A 181 -16.24 2.59 -9.65
N PRO A 182 -16.45 3.21 -10.82
CA PRO A 182 -17.39 2.69 -11.82
C PRO A 182 -16.93 1.38 -12.48
N LYS A 183 -15.66 1.00 -12.33
CA LYS A 183 -15.09 -0.22 -12.94
C LYS A 183 -15.09 -1.40 -11.97
N THR A 184 -14.90 -1.15 -10.68
CA THR A 184 -14.78 -2.18 -9.64
C THR A 184 -16.01 -2.31 -8.76
N GLY A 185 -16.83 -1.25 -8.66
CA GLY A 185 -17.95 -1.16 -7.74
C GLY A 185 -17.55 -1.04 -6.27
N LEU A 186 -16.26 -0.86 -5.96
CA LEU A 186 -15.76 -0.63 -4.60
C LEU A 186 -15.87 0.86 -4.24
N GLY A 187 -16.13 1.18 -2.97
CA GLY A 187 -16.05 2.55 -2.46
C GLY A 187 -14.69 3.21 -2.72
N THR A 188 -14.72 4.53 -2.85
CA THR A 188 -13.53 5.37 -3.06
C THR A 188 -12.78 5.55 -1.75
N ASP A 189 -11.45 5.38 -1.76
CA ASP A 189 -10.63 5.58 -0.56
C ASP A 189 -10.62 7.07 -0.14
N ILE A 190 -10.75 7.33 1.15
CA ILE A 190 -10.83 8.69 1.72
C ILE A 190 -9.80 8.95 2.83
N GLY A 191 -9.01 7.94 3.18
CA GLY A 191 -7.86 8.11 4.06
C GLY A 191 -7.20 6.80 4.45
N TRP A 192 -5.96 6.94 4.90
CA TRP A 192 -5.08 5.85 5.30
C TRP A 192 -4.26 6.27 6.52
N ILE A 193 -4.18 5.40 7.51
CA ILE A 193 -3.34 5.57 8.69
C ILE A 193 -2.54 4.26 8.89
N PRO A 194 -1.23 4.28 8.65
CA PRO A 194 -0.37 3.13 8.88
C PRO A 194 0.14 3.06 10.33
N ASP A 195 0.67 1.90 10.68
CA ASP A 195 1.50 1.66 11.87
C ASP A 195 0.84 2.08 13.19
N ILE A 196 -0.47 1.90 13.32
CA ILE A 196 -1.21 2.18 14.55
C ILE A 196 -0.84 1.13 15.59
N PRO A 197 -0.33 1.50 16.78
CA PRO A 197 -0.03 0.54 17.83
C PRO A 197 -1.30 -0.10 18.40
N VAL A 198 -1.20 -1.35 18.85
CA VAL A 198 -2.29 -2.00 19.59
C VAL A 198 -2.69 -1.17 20.83
N ASN A 199 -3.97 -1.21 21.19
CA ASN A 199 -4.60 -0.44 22.26
C ASN A 199 -4.53 1.09 22.10
N SER A 200 -4.13 1.60 20.94
CA SER A 200 -4.08 3.04 20.66
C SER A 200 -5.37 3.51 19.97
N LYS A 201 -6.15 4.34 20.66
CA LYS A 201 -7.38 4.97 20.13
C LYS A 201 -7.07 6.27 19.40
N ILE A 202 -6.29 6.17 18.32
CA ILE A 202 -5.73 7.35 17.65
C ILE A 202 -6.28 7.61 16.26
N ALA A 203 -6.94 6.64 15.61
CA ALA A 203 -7.41 6.75 14.24
C ALA A 203 -8.87 7.18 14.18
N PHE A 204 -9.12 8.42 13.75
CA PHE A 204 -10.45 9.03 13.72
C PHE A 204 -10.93 9.29 12.29
N LEU A 205 -12.22 9.00 12.05
CA LEU A 205 -12.94 9.32 10.82
C LEU A 205 -14.09 10.28 11.17
N SER A 206 -14.13 11.44 10.53
CA SER A 206 -15.28 12.34 10.56
C SER A 206 -16.34 11.86 9.56
N THR A 207 -17.54 11.59 10.03
CA THR A 207 -18.61 11.05 9.16
C THR A 207 -19.64 12.12 8.81
N GLU A 208 -20.21 12.01 7.62
CA GLU A 208 -21.39 12.75 7.21
C GLU A 208 -22.65 11.90 7.46
N ASP A 209 -23.74 12.54 7.90
CA ASP A 209 -25.00 11.84 8.16
C ASP A 209 -25.57 11.23 6.88
N GLY A 210 -25.90 9.94 6.94
CA GLY A 210 -26.47 9.19 5.82
C GLY A 210 -25.45 8.64 4.81
N THR A 211 -24.19 9.08 4.85
CA THR A 211 -23.14 8.58 3.95
C THR A 211 -22.70 7.18 4.36
N ARG A 212 -22.57 6.25 3.41
CA ARG A 212 -22.09 4.88 3.70
C ARG A 212 -20.56 4.81 3.67
N TYR A 213 -19.98 4.25 4.72
CA TYR A 213 -18.53 4.08 4.87
C TYR A 213 -18.12 2.61 4.97
N GLY A 214 -16.89 2.31 4.55
CA GLY A 214 -16.21 1.04 4.75
C GLY A 214 -14.91 1.21 5.53
N VAL A 215 -14.57 0.21 6.35
CA VAL A 215 -13.30 0.15 7.10
C VAL A 215 -12.48 -1.05 6.63
N ARG A 216 -11.24 -0.79 6.25
CA ARG A 216 -10.23 -1.79 5.87
C ARG A 216 -9.14 -1.83 6.93
N ALA A 217 -8.54 -3.01 7.08
CA ALA A 217 -7.36 -3.17 7.92
C ALA A 217 -6.38 -4.17 7.30
N SER A 218 -5.11 -3.99 7.61
CA SER A 218 -4.02 -4.92 7.29
C SER A 218 -3.04 -4.99 8.45
N ALA A 219 -2.17 -6.00 8.44
CA ALA A 219 -0.97 -5.95 9.25
C ALA A 219 -0.08 -4.78 8.79
N SER A 220 0.79 -4.28 9.67
CA SER A 220 1.89 -3.41 9.25
C SER A 220 2.88 -4.18 8.36
N ALA A 221 3.72 -3.46 7.60
CA ALA A 221 4.71 -4.05 6.67
C ALA A 221 5.69 -5.04 7.32
N PHE A 222 5.78 -5.04 8.66
CA PHE A 222 6.67 -5.91 9.44
C PHE A 222 5.96 -7.10 10.11
N GLY A 223 4.65 -7.28 9.90
CA GLY A 223 3.85 -8.29 10.61
C GLY A 223 3.92 -9.72 10.04
N VAL A 224 3.43 -10.69 10.83
CA VAL A 224 3.02 -12.02 10.34
C VAL A 224 1.52 -11.94 10.10
N PRO A 225 0.94 -12.56 9.03
CA PRO A 225 -0.51 -12.67 8.89
C PRO A 225 -1.09 -13.29 10.16
N GLY A 226 -2.05 -12.59 10.77
CA GLY A 226 -2.58 -12.91 12.09
C GLY A 226 -4.04 -12.48 12.23
N SER A 227 -4.58 -12.58 13.44
CA SER A 227 -5.90 -12.04 13.77
C SER A 227 -5.77 -10.84 14.71
N ALA A 228 -6.71 -9.90 14.61
CA ALA A 228 -6.82 -8.78 15.52
C ALA A 228 -8.26 -8.67 16.03
N TYR A 229 -8.41 -8.36 17.32
CA TYR A 229 -9.70 -7.97 17.87
C TYR A 229 -9.85 -6.46 17.74
N VAL A 230 -10.74 -6.01 16.86
CA VAL A 230 -10.86 -4.63 16.40
C VAL A 230 -12.19 -4.03 16.83
N HIS A 231 -12.14 -2.75 17.14
CA HIS A 231 -13.26 -1.90 17.51
C HIS A 231 -13.43 -0.81 16.46
N VAL A 232 -14.68 -0.55 16.06
CA VAL A 232 -15.10 0.63 15.28
C VAL A 232 -16.34 1.20 15.95
N GLU A 233 -16.18 2.31 16.65
CA GLU A 233 -17.20 2.86 17.55
C GLU A 233 -17.29 4.38 17.46
N THR A 234 -18.44 4.94 17.81
CA THR A 234 -18.61 6.39 17.97
C THR A 234 -17.72 6.88 19.10
N ASN A 235 -16.97 7.95 18.87
CA ASN A 235 -16.22 8.61 19.93
C ASN A 235 -17.20 9.34 20.85
N SER A 236 -17.40 8.82 22.06
CA SER A 236 -18.32 9.37 23.07
C SER A 236 -17.62 10.30 24.06
#